data_AF-A0A518DVU3-F1
#
_entry.id   AF-A0A518DVU3-F1
#
_cell.length_a   1.000
_cell.length_b   1.000
_cell.length_c   1.000
_cell.angle_alpha   90.00
_cell.angle_beta   90.00
_cell.angle_gamma   90.00
#
_symmetry.space_group_name_H-M   'P 1'
#
loop_
_entity.id
_entity.type
_entity.pdbx_description
1 polymer ?
#
loop_
_entity_poly.entity_id
_entity_poly.type
_entity_poly.pdbx_seq_one_letter_code
_entity_poly.pdbx_strand_id
1 'polypeptide(L)'
;MTNSETEPELLTFGGSLRVGFFTAQLGVELAVNRATLILSASGRSFRIDRDNFQGLEETSILGIFKRGIRFRHCQPNLTNPIIFYPAIGREALREQIQQIGWT
;
A
#
# COMPACT_ATOMS: atom_id res chain seq x y z
N MET A 1 -8.53 0.02 35.60
CA MET A 1 -8.86 0.18 34.18
C MET A 1 -7.58 -0.08 33.41
N THR A 2 -7.37 -1.31 32.98
CA THR A 2 -6.23 -1.69 32.13
C THR A 2 -6.48 -1.09 30.76
N ASN A 3 -5.73 -0.04 30.42
CA ASN A 3 -5.63 0.43 29.04
C ASN A 3 -4.99 -0.70 28.25
N SER A 4 -5.82 -1.49 27.57
CA SER A 4 -5.36 -2.39 26.53
C SER A 4 -4.73 -1.53 25.46
N GLU A 5 -3.40 -1.43 25.46
CA GLU A 5 -2.62 -0.98 24.31
C GLU A 5 -3.05 -1.87 23.15
N THR A 6 -3.97 -1.36 22.35
CA THR A 6 -4.47 -2.05 21.17
C THR A 6 -3.28 -2.14 20.25
N GLU A 7 -2.73 -3.35 20.07
CA GLU A 7 -1.67 -3.60 19.09
C GLU A 7 -2.06 -2.89 17.79
N PRO A 8 -1.11 -2.21 17.11
CA PRO A 8 -1.44 -1.47 15.91
C PRO A 8 -2.00 -2.45 14.89
N GLU A 9 -3.30 -2.35 14.63
CA GLU A 9 -4.05 -3.24 13.74
C GLU A 9 -3.33 -3.33 12.40
N LEU A 10 -2.75 -4.50 12.13
CA LEU A 10 -2.02 -4.77 10.91
C LEU A 10 -3.02 -5.27 9.87
N LEU A 11 -3.34 -4.41 8.90
CA LEU A 11 -4.19 -4.76 7.78
C LEU A 11 -3.34 -5.34 6.65
N THR A 12 -3.71 -6.51 6.14
CA THR A 12 -3.00 -7.19 5.04
C THR A 12 -3.88 -7.37 3.82
N PHE A 13 -3.36 -7.01 2.65
CA PHE A 13 -4.08 -7.08 1.39
C PHE A 13 -3.27 -7.81 0.32
N GLY A 14 -3.90 -8.77 -0.35
CA GLY A 14 -3.34 -9.40 -1.55
C GLY A 14 -3.55 -8.54 -2.80
N GLY A 15 -2.70 -8.71 -3.81
CA GLY A 15 -2.88 -8.02 -5.08
C GLY A 15 -1.76 -8.22 -6.09
N SER A 16 -1.50 -7.18 -6.88
CA SER A 16 -0.29 -7.05 -7.70
C SER A 16 0.36 -5.68 -7.46
N LEU A 17 1.64 -5.53 -7.82
CA LEU A 17 2.44 -4.36 -7.46
C LEU A 17 3.32 -3.92 -8.62
N ARG A 18 3.53 -2.61 -8.73
CA ARG A 18 4.58 -1.97 -9.52
C ARG A 18 5.40 -1.02 -8.65
N VAL A 19 6.73 -1.15 -8.70
CA VAL A 19 7.71 -0.27 -8.03
C VAL A 19 8.75 0.15 -9.06
N GLY A 20 8.60 1.35 -9.62
CA GLY A 20 9.42 1.79 -10.75
C GLY A 20 9.27 0.86 -11.96
N PHE A 21 10.38 0.16 -12.27
CA PHE A 21 10.46 -0.86 -13.33
C PHE A 21 10.12 -2.27 -12.84
N PHE A 22 10.13 -2.52 -11.53
CA PHE A 22 9.76 -3.81 -10.97
C PHE A 22 8.25 -3.99 -10.99
N THR A 23 7.77 -5.14 -11.49
CA THR A 23 6.35 -5.51 -11.47
C THR A 23 6.21 -6.92 -10.93
N ALA A 24 5.28 -7.14 -10.01
CA ALA A 24 4.96 -8.45 -9.44
C ALA A 24 3.45 -8.69 -9.51
N GLN A 25 3.06 -9.88 -9.96
CA GLN A 25 1.66 -10.26 -10.15
C GLN A 25 1.16 -11.30 -9.13
N LEU A 26 2.05 -12.08 -8.53
CA LEU A 26 1.74 -13.16 -7.62
C LEU A 26 2.54 -13.00 -6.33
N GLY A 27 1.99 -13.49 -5.21
CA GLY A 27 2.63 -13.43 -3.90
C GLY A 27 2.90 -12.00 -3.43
N VAL A 28 2.04 -11.05 -3.83
CA VAL A 28 2.12 -9.66 -3.39
C VAL A 28 1.22 -9.45 -2.18
N GLU A 29 1.80 -8.92 -1.12
CA GLU A 29 1.12 -8.53 0.11
C GLU A 29 1.40 -7.05 0.40
N LEU A 30 0.34 -6.31 0.70
CA LEU A 30 0.39 -4.97 1.27
C LEU A 30 0.00 -5.08 2.74
N ALA A 31 0.96 -4.85 3.63
CA ALA A 31 0.76 -4.78 5.07
C ALA A 31 0.76 -3.32 5.52
N VAL A 32 -0.27 -2.87 6.22
CA VAL A 32 -0.45 -1.47 6.64
C VAL A 32 -0.79 -1.42 8.11
N ASN A 33 -0.07 -0.60 8.86
CA ASN A 33 -0.43 -0.21 10.21
C ASN A 33 -0.38 1.33 10.31
N ARG A 34 -0.60 1.91 11.49
CA ARG A 34 -0.63 3.39 11.66
C ARG A 34 0.68 4.11 11.29
N ALA A 35 1.82 3.43 11.37
CA ALA A 35 3.14 4.05 11.20
C ALA A 35 3.80 3.72 9.86
N THR A 36 3.48 2.57 9.28
CA THR A 36 4.18 2.04 8.11
C THR A 36 3.26 1.32 7.14
N LEU A 37 3.60 1.42 5.87
CA LEU A 37 3.06 0.62 4.78
C LEU A 37 4.20 -0.21 4.18
N ILE A 38 4.02 -1.52 4.11
CA ILE A 38 5.00 -2.47 3.59
C ILE A 38 4.38 -3.26 2.44
N LEU A 39 5.04 -3.24 1.30
CA LEU A 39 4.68 -4.01 0.12
C LEU A 39 5.71 -5.11 -0.07
N SER A 40 5.29 -6.35 0.06
CA SER A 40 6.15 -7.54 -0.08
C SER A 40 5.77 -8.33 -1.32
N ALA A 41 6.75 -8.68 -2.14
CA ALA A 41 6.57 -9.50 -3.33
C ALA A 41 7.83 -10.29 -3.67
N SER A 42 7.72 -11.61 -3.83
CA SER A 42 8.81 -12.48 -4.28
C SER A 42 10.15 -12.26 -3.55
N GLY A 43 10.11 -12.20 -2.21
CA GLY A 43 11.30 -11.99 -1.37
C GLY A 43 11.84 -10.55 -1.34
N ARG A 44 11.16 -9.59 -1.98
CA ARG A 44 11.46 -8.16 -1.88
C ARG A 44 10.41 -7.49 -1.02
N SER A 45 10.82 -6.51 -0.21
CA SER A 45 9.92 -5.66 0.55
C SER A 45 10.24 -4.20 0.33
N PHE A 46 9.20 -3.40 0.17
CA PHE A 46 9.26 -1.95 -0.03
C PHE A 46 8.46 -1.29 1.08
N ARG A 47 9.11 -0.41 1.84
CA ARG A 47 8.51 0.24 3.01
C ARG A 47 8.33 1.73 2.75
N ILE A 48 7.16 2.25 3.08
CA ILE A 48 6.86 3.68 3.14
C ILE A 48 6.50 3.99 4.59
N ASP A 49 7.32 4.80 5.24
CA ASP A 49 7.02 5.33 6.57
C ASP A 49 5.99 6.46 6.46
N ARG A 50 5.15 6.62 7.49
CA ARG A 50 4.09 7.63 7.52
C ARG A 50 4.64 9.04 7.28
N ASP A 51 5.79 9.38 7.87
CA ASP A 51 6.43 10.68 7.72
C ASP A 51 6.87 10.98 6.28
N ASN A 52 7.07 9.93 5.48
CA ASN A 52 7.47 10.03 4.08
C ASN A 52 6.28 9.92 3.12
N PHE A 53 5.06 9.77 3.64
CA PHE A 53 3.86 9.58 2.84
C PHE A 53 3.22 10.91 2.45
N GLN A 54 2.88 11.06 1.16
CA GLN A 54 2.37 12.31 0.57
C GLN A 54 0.93 12.17 0.03
N GLY A 55 0.27 11.05 0.30
CA GLY A 55 -1.11 10.81 -0.09
C GLY A 55 -1.31 9.70 -1.12
N LEU A 56 -2.57 9.33 -1.30
CA LEU A 56 -3.02 8.32 -2.27
C LEU A 56 -3.47 8.99 -3.57
N GLU A 57 -3.05 8.44 -4.71
CA GLU A 57 -3.50 8.87 -6.03
C GLU A 57 -4.11 7.69 -6.79
N GLU A 58 -5.20 7.92 -7.51
CA GLU A 58 -5.78 6.90 -8.37
C GLU A 58 -4.95 6.72 -9.62
N THR A 59 -4.71 5.47 -10.00
CA THR A 59 -4.09 5.18 -11.29
C THR A 59 -4.93 4.20 -12.07
N SER A 60 -5.25 4.61 -13.29
CA SER A 60 -5.89 3.80 -14.32
C SER A 60 -4.81 3.45 -15.34
N ILE A 61 -4.45 2.16 -15.47
CA ILE A 61 -3.80 1.75 -16.71
C ILE A 61 -4.91 1.58 -17.75
N LEU A 62 -4.70 2.18 -18.93
CA LEU A 62 -5.60 2.20 -20.09
C LEU A 62 -6.41 0.91 -20.23
N GLY A 63 -7.73 1.06 -20.32
CA GLY A 63 -8.62 0.03 -20.87
C GLY A 63 -8.85 -1.19 -19.97
N ILE A 64 -9.78 -1.02 -19.04
CA ILE A 64 -10.76 -2.03 -18.58
C ILE A 64 -10.47 -2.81 -17.26
N PHE A 65 -9.27 -3.23 -16.84
CA PHE A 65 -9.21 -4.17 -15.68
C PHE A 65 -8.16 -3.99 -14.56
N LYS A 66 -7.35 -2.93 -14.51
CA LYS A 66 -6.42 -2.72 -13.37
C LYS A 66 -6.48 -1.30 -12.81
N ARG A 67 -7.42 -1.09 -11.87
CA ARG A 67 -7.56 0.14 -11.07
C ARG A 67 -6.69 0.04 -9.81
N GLY A 68 -5.51 0.64 -9.85
CA GLY A 68 -4.56 0.63 -8.73
C GLY A 68 -4.66 1.89 -7.86
N ILE A 69 -3.99 1.83 -6.71
CA ILE A 69 -3.67 2.99 -5.87
C ILE A 69 -2.17 3.24 -5.99
N ARG A 70 -1.82 4.47 -6.35
CA ARG A 70 -0.45 4.97 -6.27
C ARG A 70 -0.22 5.57 -4.88
N PHE A 71 0.82 5.12 -4.22
CA PHE A 71 1.28 5.73 -2.97
C PHE A 71 2.30 6.83 -3.31
N ARG A 72 1.94 8.10 -3.10
CA ARG A 72 2.90 9.20 -3.25
C ARG A 72 3.78 9.24 -2.01
N HIS A 73 5.09 9.33 -2.20
CA HIS A 73 6.03 9.34 -1.09
C HIS A 73 7.32 10.07 -1.45
N CYS A 74 8.04 10.51 -0.42
CA CYS A 74 9.43 10.96 -0.48
C CYS A 74 10.41 9.99 0.19
N GLN A 75 10.00 8.73 0.45
CA GLN A 75 10.85 7.72 1.07
C GLN A 75 12.23 7.64 0.37
N PRO A 76 13.34 7.84 1.09
CA PRO A 76 14.68 7.75 0.53
C PRO A 76 14.95 6.36 -0.07
N ASN A 77 15.68 6.31 -1.19
CA ASN A 77 16.08 5.07 -1.86
C ASN A 77 14.92 4.16 -2.33
N LEU A 78 13.68 4.67 -2.35
CA LEU A 78 12.54 3.96 -2.90
C LEU A 78 12.15 4.58 -4.26
N THR A 79 12.14 3.74 -5.30
CA THR A 79 11.86 4.17 -6.67
C THR A 79 10.39 4.52 -6.87
N ASN A 80 10.11 5.58 -7.62
CA ASN A 80 8.78 5.96 -8.07
C ASN A 80 8.46 5.39 -9.48
N PRO A 81 7.19 5.07 -9.80
CA PRO A 81 6.03 5.10 -8.91
C PRO A 81 5.90 3.80 -8.09
N ILE A 82 5.26 3.88 -6.92
CA ILE A 82 4.76 2.72 -6.16
C ILE A 82 3.26 2.62 -6.39
N ILE A 83 2.81 1.55 -7.02
CA ILE A 83 1.40 1.32 -7.35
C ILE A 83 1.01 -0.08 -6.90
N PHE A 84 -0.03 -0.18 -6.08
CA PHE A 84 -0.64 -1.43 -5.70
C PHE A 84 -2.00 -1.60 -6.36
N TYR A 85 -2.22 -2.77 -6.94
CA TYR A 85 -3.48 -3.18 -7.55
C TYR A 85 -4.11 -4.21 -6.61
N PRO A 86 -4.99 -3.78 -5.69
CA PRO A 86 -5.56 -4.69 -4.72
C PRO A 86 -6.41 -5.77 -5.41
N ALA A 87 -6.42 -6.97 -4.81
CA ALA A 87 -7.38 -8.01 -5.15
C ALA A 87 -8.79 -7.65 -4.66
N ILE A 88 -8.87 -6.89 -3.56
CA ILE A 88 -10.09 -6.22 -3.14
C ILE A 88 -10.33 -4.97 -4.01
N GLY A 89 -11.56 -4.50 -4.11
CA GLY A 89 -11.84 -3.26 -4.85
C GLY A 89 -10.99 -2.08 -4.33
N ARG A 90 -10.57 -1.20 -5.23
CA ARG A 90 -9.75 -0.01 -4.89
C ARG A 90 -10.38 0.87 -3.81
N GLU A 91 -11.69 1.11 -3.90
CA GLU A 91 -12.40 1.94 -2.92
C GLU A 91 -12.41 1.28 -1.54
N ALA A 92 -12.63 -0.04 -1.47
CA ALA A 92 -12.56 -0.78 -0.22
C ALA A 92 -11.15 -0.72 0.41
N LEU A 93 -10.10 -0.86 -0.40
CA LEU A 93 -8.72 -0.67 0.10
C LEU A 93 -8.53 0.73 0.68
N ARG A 94 -8.94 1.77 -0.07
CA ARG A 94 -8.83 3.17 0.35
C ARG A 94 -9.55 3.42 1.67
N GLU A 95 -10.79 2.98 1.79
CA GLU A 95 -11.58 3.16 3.01
C GLU A 95 -10.90 2.52 4.22
N GLN A 96 -10.40 1.29 4.07
CA GLN A 96 -9.74 0.57 5.17
C GLN A 96 -8.42 1.21 5.60
N ILE A 97 -7.57 1.66 4.67
CA ILE A 97 -6.33 2.36 5.03
C ILE A 97 -6.59 3.76 5.60
N GLN A 98 -7.67 4.43 5.17
CA GLN A 98 -8.09 5.70 5.77
C GLN A 98 -8.60 5.54 7.21
N GLN A 99 -9.30 4.43 7.52
CA GLN A 99 -9.76 4.13 8.87
C GLN A 99 -8.61 4.00 9.89
N ILE A 100 -7.45 3.53 9.46
CA ILE A 100 -6.23 3.47 10.29
C ILE A 100 -5.36 4.74 10.18
N GLY A 101 -5.87 5.79 9.54
CA GLY A 101 -5.28 7.13 9.54
C GLY A 101 -4.45 7.50 8.30
N TRP A 102 -4.48 6.70 7.22
CA TRP A 102 -3.77 7.01 5.97
C TRP A 102 -4.63 7.81 5.00
N THR A 103 -4.53 9.14 5.08
CA THR A 103 -5.12 10.10 4.13
C THR A 103 -4.05 10.75 3.26
#